data_AF-A0A259I0Z1-F1
#
_entry.id   AF-A0A259I0Z1-F1
#
_cell.length_a   1.000
_cell.length_b   1.000
_cell.length_c   1.000
_cell.angle_alpha   90.00
_cell.angle_beta   90.00
_cell.angle_gamma   90.00
#
_symmetry.space_group_name_H-M   'P 1'
#
loop_
_entity.id
_entity.type
_entity.pdbx_description
1 polymer ?
#
loop_
_entity_poly.entity_id
_entity_poly.type
_entity_poly.pdbx_seq_one_letter_code
_entity_poly.pdbx_strand_id
1 'polypeptide(L)'
;MKAVTGAKLYASSLDKPALEKGRHFGDNENGLTPFPAVKVDRTIRDGQKIKLGEATLTAHLTPGHTIGGTTWTMSVTERGRPLSVMFFNSVSVAGNALVGNRTYPRIVADYRATFARLKAMPADVFLPVHPEQGGLIAKRQRVLNGDNSAFIDPAELGRFIDASEAAFNKELARQQGAAK
;
A
#
# COMPACT_ATOMS: atom_id res chain seq x y z
N MET A 1 -19.45 -1.70 4.63
CA MET A 1 -19.15 -3.04 4.07
C MET A 1 -19.29 -4.14 5.13
N LYS A 2 -18.40 -4.26 6.13
CA LYS A 2 -18.46 -5.34 7.16
C LYS A 2 -19.83 -5.50 7.83
N ALA A 3 -20.43 -4.40 8.29
CA ALA A 3 -21.74 -4.41 8.93
C ALA A 3 -22.88 -4.88 8.03
N VAL A 4 -22.76 -4.65 6.71
CA VAL A 4 -23.80 -4.99 5.72
C VAL A 4 -23.64 -6.42 5.21
N THR A 5 -22.41 -6.91 5.08
CA THR A 5 -22.13 -8.21 4.46
C THR A 5 -21.83 -9.33 5.45
N GLY A 6 -21.49 -9.01 6.70
CA GLY A 6 -21.02 -9.99 7.68
C GLY A 6 -19.62 -10.55 7.38
N ALA A 7 -18.91 -10.01 6.38
CA ALA A 7 -17.58 -10.46 5.99
C ALA A 7 -16.55 -10.30 7.12
N LYS A 8 -15.45 -11.07 7.07
CA LYS A 8 -14.35 -10.94 8.02
C LYS A 8 -13.34 -9.89 7.54
N LEU A 9 -12.87 -9.03 8.45
CA LEU A 9 -11.83 -8.05 8.21
C LEU A 9 -10.49 -8.58 8.73
N TYR A 10 -9.53 -8.78 7.82
CA TYR A 10 -8.16 -9.14 8.15
C TYR A 10 -7.25 -7.94 7.89
N ALA A 11 -6.35 -7.64 8.83
CA ALA A 11 -5.42 -6.50 8.74
C ALA A 11 -4.13 -6.81 9.49
N SER A 12 -3.06 -6.05 9.25
CA SER A 12 -1.82 -6.20 10.02
C SER A 12 -2.07 -5.96 11.51
N SER A 13 -1.25 -6.60 12.36
CA SER A 13 -1.32 -6.35 13.80
C SER A 13 -1.00 -4.89 14.15
N LEU A 14 -0.23 -4.20 13.30
CA LEU A 14 0.20 -2.83 13.50
C LEU A 14 -0.90 -1.81 13.16
N ASP A 15 -1.72 -2.05 12.13
CA ASP A 15 -2.85 -1.16 11.80
C ASP A 15 -4.15 -1.52 12.53
N LYS A 16 -4.24 -2.72 13.12
CA LYS A 16 -5.43 -3.13 13.89
C LYS A 16 -5.86 -2.08 14.94
N PRO A 17 -4.97 -1.55 15.80
CA PRO A 17 -5.36 -0.51 16.75
C PRO A 17 -5.97 0.75 16.12
N ALA A 18 -5.47 1.19 14.96
CA ALA A 18 -6.00 2.34 14.24
C ALA A 18 -7.42 2.05 13.71
N LEU A 19 -7.61 0.87 13.12
CA LEU A 19 -8.90 0.39 12.60
C LEU A 19 -9.96 0.28 13.71
N GLU A 20 -9.59 -0.30 14.86
CA GLU A 20 -10.51 -0.50 15.99
C GLU A 20 -10.80 0.78 16.76
N LYS A 21 -9.92 1.79 16.67
CA LYS A 21 -10.15 3.12 17.25
C LYS A 21 -10.87 4.08 16.31
N GLY A 22 -10.91 3.78 15.01
CA GLY A 22 -11.55 4.65 14.01
C GLY A 22 -10.74 5.92 13.71
N ARG A 23 -9.41 5.83 13.76
CA ARG A 23 -8.51 6.94 13.41
C ARG A 23 -7.12 6.43 13.07
N HIS A 24 -6.38 7.16 12.25
CA HIS A 24 -4.97 6.82 11.99
C HIS A 24 -4.08 7.07 13.21
N PHE A 25 -2.89 6.46 13.18
CA PHE A 25 -1.75 6.75 14.05
C PHE A 25 -0.58 7.27 13.22
N GLY A 26 0.31 8.00 13.87
CA GLY A 26 1.28 8.85 13.20
C GLY A 26 0.82 10.30 13.27
N ASP A 27 1.72 11.19 13.67
CA ASP A 27 1.47 12.62 13.65
C ASP A 27 1.37 13.07 12.18
N ASN A 28 0.36 13.86 11.85
CA ASN A 28 0.07 14.31 10.47
C ASN A 28 -0.30 15.81 10.49
N GLU A 29 0.21 16.57 9.52
CA GLU A 29 -0.04 18.01 9.40
C GLU A 29 -1.52 18.34 9.15
N ASN A 30 -2.28 17.40 8.60
CA ASN A 30 -3.72 17.54 8.37
C ASN A 30 -4.55 17.20 9.63
N GLY A 31 -3.90 16.88 10.75
CA GLY A 31 -4.56 16.44 11.98
C GLY A 31 -5.10 15.02 11.88
N LEU A 32 -5.89 14.61 12.87
CA LEU A 32 -6.49 13.27 12.92
C LEU A 32 -7.62 13.13 11.90
N THR A 33 -7.60 12.04 11.12
CA THR A 33 -8.68 11.68 10.19
C THR A 33 -9.54 10.58 10.82
N PRO A 34 -10.75 10.90 11.32
CA PRO A 34 -11.63 9.92 11.91
C PRO A 34 -12.35 9.10 10.83
N PHE A 35 -12.68 7.85 11.18
CA PHE A 35 -13.55 6.98 10.39
C PHE A 35 -14.34 6.06 11.34
N PRO A 36 -15.46 5.46 10.90
CA PRO A 36 -16.20 4.51 11.73
C PRO A 36 -15.29 3.34 12.15
N ALA A 37 -15.10 3.17 13.46
CA ALA A 37 -14.30 2.10 14.02
C ALA A 37 -14.78 0.72 13.54
N VAL A 38 -13.85 -0.18 13.28
CA VAL A 38 -14.15 -1.53 12.78
C VAL A 38 -13.28 -2.57 13.45
N LYS A 39 -13.92 -3.62 13.99
CA LYS A 39 -13.24 -4.75 14.61
C LYS A 39 -12.44 -5.53 13.58
N VAL A 40 -11.17 -5.81 13.89
CA VAL A 40 -10.34 -6.72 13.08
C VAL A 40 -10.54 -8.14 13.58
N ASP A 41 -11.05 -9.02 12.71
CA ASP A 41 -11.38 -10.40 13.08
C ASP A 41 -10.14 -11.29 13.14
N ARG A 42 -9.11 -10.96 12.35
CA ARG A 42 -7.83 -11.68 12.35
C ARG A 42 -6.68 -10.75 11.99
N THR A 43 -5.59 -10.85 12.75
CA THR A 43 -4.35 -10.17 12.39
C THR A 43 -3.53 -11.01 11.40
N ILE A 44 -2.86 -10.34 10.48
CA ILE A 44 -1.96 -10.95 9.50
C ILE A 44 -0.51 -10.53 9.73
N ARG A 45 0.42 -11.42 9.37
CA ARG A 45 1.87 -11.25 9.47
C ARG A 45 2.51 -11.13 8.08
N ASP A 46 3.73 -10.63 8.02
CA ASP A 46 4.51 -10.60 6.77
C ASP A 46 4.67 -12.02 6.18
N GLY A 47 4.50 -12.14 4.86
CA GLY A 47 4.56 -13.40 4.13
C GLY A 47 3.36 -14.33 4.34
N GLN A 48 2.38 -13.96 5.16
CA GLN A 48 1.23 -14.81 5.44
C GLN A 48 0.34 -14.94 4.20
N LYS A 49 0.01 -16.19 3.84
CA LYS A 49 -0.95 -16.50 2.79
C LYS A 49 -2.37 -16.59 3.36
N ILE A 50 -3.33 -16.00 2.65
CA ILE A 50 -4.77 -16.08 2.92
C ILE A 50 -5.45 -16.67 1.69
N LYS A 51 -6.21 -17.75 1.89
CA LYS A 51 -6.94 -18.43 0.83
C LYS A 51 -8.45 -18.22 1.01
N LEU A 52 -9.15 -17.92 -0.08
CA LEU A 52 -10.61 -17.88 -0.17
C LEU A 52 -11.04 -18.51 -1.49
N GLY A 53 -11.65 -19.70 -1.43
CA GLY A 53 -11.86 -20.52 -2.62
C GLY A 53 -10.53 -20.79 -3.32
N GLU A 54 -10.46 -20.55 -4.63
CA GLU A 54 -9.23 -20.72 -5.43
C GLU A 54 -8.26 -19.53 -5.33
N ALA A 55 -8.72 -18.38 -4.82
CA ALA A 55 -7.88 -17.19 -4.70
C ALA A 55 -6.95 -17.32 -3.48
N THR A 56 -5.65 -17.06 -3.69
CA THR A 56 -4.66 -16.96 -2.62
C THR A 56 -3.93 -15.63 -2.70
N LEU A 57 -4.01 -14.85 -1.61
CA LEU A 57 -3.26 -13.60 -1.44
C LEU A 57 -2.10 -13.82 -0.47
N THR A 58 -0.95 -13.20 -0.73
CA THR A 58 0.19 -13.14 0.20
C THR A 58 0.33 -11.72 0.73
N ALA A 59 0.36 -11.58 2.05
CA ALA A 59 0.57 -10.30 2.71
C ALA A 59 2.06 -9.93 2.70
N HIS A 60 2.35 -8.67 2.40
CA HIS A 60 3.68 -8.07 2.55
C HIS A 60 3.55 -6.80 3.38
N LEU A 61 4.15 -6.78 4.57
CA LEU A 61 4.21 -5.57 5.38
C LEU A 61 5.13 -4.57 4.68
N THR A 62 4.55 -3.42 4.34
CA THR A 62 5.17 -2.30 3.64
C THR A 62 4.88 -1.01 4.43
N PRO A 63 5.39 -0.91 5.67
CA PRO A 63 5.11 0.19 6.58
C PRO A 63 5.71 1.51 6.06
N GLY A 64 5.13 2.63 6.49
CA GLY A 64 5.57 3.98 6.13
C GLY A 64 4.38 4.92 6.05
N HIS A 65 3.54 4.76 5.03
CA HIS A 65 2.30 5.53 4.89
C HIS A 65 1.37 5.36 6.09
N THR A 66 1.20 4.11 6.54
CA THR A 66 0.69 3.75 7.87
C THR A 66 1.70 2.85 8.57
N ILE A 67 1.57 2.67 9.89
CA ILE A 67 2.47 1.83 10.69
C ILE A 67 2.37 0.35 10.25
N GLY A 68 1.18 -0.07 9.82
CA GLY A 68 0.88 -1.44 9.41
C GLY A 68 0.56 -1.62 7.94
N GLY A 69 0.99 -0.69 7.08
CA GLY A 69 0.75 -0.72 5.64
C GLY A 69 1.03 -2.10 5.06
N THR A 70 0.10 -2.64 4.27
CA THR A 70 0.18 -4.00 3.75
C THR A 70 -0.06 -4.00 2.25
N THR A 71 0.96 -4.34 1.48
CA THR A 71 0.84 -4.69 0.07
C THR A 71 0.43 -6.16 -0.05
N TRP A 72 -0.51 -6.48 -0.94
CA TRP A 72 -0.92 -7.86 -1.19
C TRP A 72 -0.48 -8.29 -2.58
N THR A 73 -0.04 -9.54 -2.71
CA THR A 73 0.23 -10.15 -4.02
C THR A 73 -0.63 -11.37 -4.24
N MET A 74 -0.97 -11.66 -5.49
CA MET A 74 -1.56 -12.92 -5.90
C MET A 74 -1.03 -13.33 -7.28
N SER A 75 -1.10 -14.61 -7.59
CA SER A 75 -0.80 -15.13 -8.93
C SER A 75 -2.11 -15.28 -9.71
N VAL A 76 -2.11 -14.85 -10.97
CA VAL A 76 -3.18 -15.11 -11.94
C VAL A 76 -2.59 -15.77 -13.18
N THR A 77 -3.38 -16.56 -13.91
CA THR A 77 -2.95 -17.17 -15.17
C THR A 77 -3.60 -16.43 -16.33
N GLU A 78 -2.79 -15.78 -17.17
CA GLU A 78 -3.22 -15.18 -18.43
C GLU A 78 -2.65 -15.99 -19.58
N ARG A 79 -3.52 -16.63 -20.39
CA ARG A 79 -3.12 -17.45 -21.55
C ARG A 79 -2.04 -18.50 -21.23
N GLY A 80 -2.17 -19.17 -20.08
CA GLY A 80 -1.21 -20.18 -19.62
C GLY A 80 0.07 -19.62 -18.99
N ARG A 81 0.28 -18.29 -18.98
CA ARG A 81 1.40 -17.65 -18.29
C ARG A 81 0.97 -17.21 -16.88
N PRO A 82 1.70 -17.59 -15.82
CA PRO A 82 1.49 -17.02 -14.50
C PRO A 82 1.97 -15.56 -14.48
N LEU A 83 1.17 -14.67 -13.90
CA LEU A 83 1.46 -13.26 -13.68
C LEU A 83 1.35 -12.93 -12.19
N SER A 84 2.31 -12.17 -11.67
CA SER A 84 2.26 -11.60 -10.32
C SER A 84 1.44 -10.31 -10.33
N VAL A 85 0.30 -10.31 -9.65
CA VAL A 85 -0.53 -9.12 -9.43
C VAL A 85 -0.20 -8.55 -8.06
N MET A 86 0.10 -7.26 -8.00
CA MET A 86 0.36 -6.52 -6.77
C MET A 86 -0.76 -5.51 -6.51
N PHE A 87 -1.51 -5.71 -5.42
CA PHE A 87 -2.36 -4.70 -4.81
C PHE A 87 -1.50 -3.90 -3.84
N PHE A 88 -0.95 -2.82 -4.37
CA PHE A 88 -0.05 -1.95 -3.65
C PHE A 88 -0.80 -1.17 -2.58
N ASN A 89 -0.19 -1.04 -1.40
CA ASN A 89 -0.65 -0.14 -0.35
C ASN A 89 -0.34 1.32 -0.77
N SER A 90 0.67 1.97 -0.22
CA SER A 90 0.98 3.38 -0.42
C SER A 90 2.35 3.66 0.18
N VAL A 91 3.05 4.59 -0.45
CA VAL A 91 4.31 5.16 0.05
C VAL A 91 4.33 6.68 -0.09
N SER A 92 3.16 7.31 -0.25
CA SER A 92 3.05 8.77 -0.23
C SER A 92 3.19 9.30 1.20
N VAL A 93 3.90 10.42 1.38
CA VAL A 93 4.00 11.05 2.70
C VAL A 93 2.62 11.53 3.20
N ALA A 94 1.80 12.11 2.33
CA ALA A 94 0.40 12.49 2.62
C ALA A 94 0.24 13.29 3.94
N GLY A 95 1.16 14.22 4.19
CA GLY A 95 1.18 15.05 5.38
C GLY A 95 1.71 14.39 6.65
N ASN A 96 2.16 13.13 6.59
CA ASN A 96 2.80 12.49 7.73
C ASN A 96 4.02 13.33 8.17
N ALA A 97 4.13 13.59 9.47
CA ALA A 97 5.34 14.12 10.05
C ALA A 97 6.45 13.07 9.90
N LEU A 98 7.49 13.39 9.14
CA LEU A 98 8.69 12.57 8.98
C LEU A 98 9.75 12.93 10.02
N VAL A 99 9.70 14.15 10.55
CA VAL A 99 10.57 14.66 11.61
C VAL A 99 9.76 14.88 12.87
N GLY A 100 10.28 14.44 14.02
CA GLY A 100 9.63 14.66 15.32
C GLY A 100 8.32 13.91 15.53
N ASN A 101 8.00 12.91 14.71
CA ASN A 101 6.78 12.12 14.84
C ASN A 101 6.79 11.31 16.14
N ARG A 102 5.96 11.71 17.09
CA ARG A 102 5.94 11.16 18.46
C ARG A 102 5.24 9.82 18.51
N THR A 103 4.20 9.65 17.70
CA THR A 103 3.39 8.43 17.66
C THR A 103 3.91 7.39 16.66
N TYR A 104 4.79 7.79 15.75
CA TYR A 104 5.46 6.90 14.80
C TYR A 104 6.95 7.27 14.59
N PRO A 105 7.81 7.08 15.61
CA PRO A 105 9.21 7.55 15.57
C PRO A 105 10.11 6.84 14.55
N ARG A 106 9.71 5.67 14.06
CA ARG A 106 10.49 4.91 13.07
C ARG A 106 10.07 5.15 11.61
N ILE A 107 9.12 6.05 11.37
CA ILE A 107 8.48 6.28 10.07
C ILE A 107 9.49 6.37 8.91
N VAL A 108 10.57 7.15 9.06
CA VAL A 108 11.58 7.30 8.00
C VAL A 108 12.31 5.99 7.69
N ALA A 109 12.69 5.22 8.71
CA ALA A 109 13.35 3.93 8.54
C ALA A 109 12.40 2.92 7.86
N ASP A 110 11.13 2.93 8.24
CA ASP A 110 10.09 2.07 7.67
C ASP A 110 9.83 2.42 6.18
N TYR A 111 9.77 3.70 5.81
CA TYR A 111 9.70 4.12 4.39
C TYR A 111 10.89 3.59 3.59
N ARG A 112 12.13 3.75 4.10
CA ARG A 112 13.35 3.30 3.41
C ARG A 112 13.36 1.80 3.19
N ALA A 113 13.03 1.03 4.23
CA ALA A 113 12.93 -0.42 4.14
C ALA A 113 11.85 -0.83 3.13
N THR A 114 10.72 -0.13 3.12
CA THR A 114 9.61 -0.37 2.18
C THR A 114 10.01 -0.07 0.73
N PHE A 115 10.70 1.04 0.44
CA PHE A 115 11.19 1.32 -0.91
C PHE A 115 12.13 0.22 -1.41
N ALA A 116 13.14 -0.14 -0.60
CA ALA A 116 14.10 -1.19 -0.95
C ALA A 116 13.40 -2.54 -1.20
N ARG A 117 12.45 -2.90 -0.33
CA ARG A 117 11.66 -4.14 -0.46
C ARG A 117 10.84 -4.14 -1.75
N LEU A 118 10.08 -3.07 -2.02
CA LEU A 118 9.21 -3.00 -3.19
C LEU A 118 9.98 -3.06 -4.50
N LYS A 119 11.16 -2.42 -4.58
CA LYS A 119 12.05 -2.52 -5.76
C LYS A 119 12.52 -3.95 -6.04
N ALA A 120 12.59 -4.81 -5.03
CA ALA A 120 13.01 -6.20 -5.16
C ALA A 120 11.84 -7.17 -5.45
N MET A 121 10.59 -6.69 -5.46
CA MET A 121 9.42 -7.55 -5.66
C MET A 121 8.99 -7.61 -7.13
N PRO A 122 8.59 -8.78 -7.66
CA PRO A 122 7.98 -8.87 -8.98
C PRO A 122 6.53 -8.40 -8.96
N ALA A 123 6.16 -7.57 -9.93
CA ALA A 123 4.79 -7.16 -10.18
C ALA A 123 4.57 -7.04 -11.70
N ASP A 124 4.10 -8.11 -12.34
CA ASP A 124 3.69 -8.05 -13.75
C ASP A 124 2.50 -7.10 -13.94
N VAL A 125 1.60 -7.04 -12.95
CA VAL A 125 0.46 -6.14 -12.88
C VAL A 125 0.51 -5.34 -11.59
N PHE A 126 0.73 -4.03 -11.70
CA PHE A 126 0.78 -3.11 -10.57
C PHE A 126 -0.56 -2.37 -10.42
N LEU A 127 -1.20 -2.52 -9.26
CA LEU A 127 -2.48 -1.90 -8.92
C LEU A 127 -2.32 -1.02 -7.66
N PRO A 128 -2.15 0.30 -7.82
CA PRO A 128 -2.08 1.23 -6.70
C PRO A 128 -3.45 1.56 -6.09
N VAL A 129 -3.45 2.11 -4.87
CA VAL A 129 -4.67 2.52 -4.14
C VAL A 129 -5.46 3.63 -4.83
N HIS A 130 -4.78 4.52 -5.57
CA HIS A 130 -5.42 5.59 -6.32
C HIS A 130 -5.28 5.34 -7.83
N PRO A 131 -6.38 5.36 -8.61
CA PRO A 131 -6.34 5.08 -10.05
C PRO A 131 -5.35 5.94 -10.83
N GLU A 132 -5.15 7.19 -10.41
CA GLU A 132 -4.28 8.17 -11.04
C GLU A 132 -2.80 7.79 -10.94
N GLN A 133 -2.41 7.08 -9.86
CA GLN A 133 -1.03 6.67 -9.62
C GLN A 133 -0.49 5.67 -10.65
N GLY A 134 -1.39 4.88 -11.26
CA GLY A 134 -1.05 3.88 -12.27
C GLY A 134 -1.77 4.07 -13.60
N GLY A 135 -2.42 5.23 -13.83
CA GLY A 135 -3.21 5.49 -15.02
C GLY A 135 -4.30 4.43 -15.29
N LEU A 136 -4.93 3.89 -14.24
CA LEU A 136 -5.81 2.71 -14.34
C LEU A 136 -7.01 2.93 -15.26
N ILE A 137 -7.54 4.16 -15.31
CA ILE A 137 -8.63 4.53 -16.22
C ILE A 137 -8.19 4.45 -17.68
N ALA A 138 -7.00 4.96 -18.00
CA ALA A 138 -6.46 4.89 -19.36
C ALA A 138 -6.19 3.43 -19.76
N LYS A 139 -5.60 2.61 -18.87
CA LYS A 139 -5.42 1.17 -19.11
C LYS A 139 -6.74 0.47 -19.34
N ARG A 140 -7.77 0.77 -18.54
CA ARG A 140 -9.12 0.22 -18.74
C ARG A 140 -9.67 0.56 -20.11
N GLN A 141 -9.48 1.80 -20.58
CA GLN A 141 -9.94 2.18 -21.92
C GLN A 141 -9.22 1.39 -23.02
N ARG A 142 -7.91 1.13 -22.88
CA ARG A 142 -7.20 0.29 -23.85
C ARG A 142 -7.73 -1.15 -23.87
N VAL A 143 -8.05 -1.74 -22.71
CA VAL A 143 -8.70 -3.06 -22.64
C VAL A 143 -10.03 -3.05 -23.38
N LEU A 144 -10.87 -2.04 -23.16
CA LEU A 144 -12.16 -1.91 -23.86
C LEU A 144 -12.00 -1.77 -25.38
N ASN A 145 -10.86 -1.24 -25.83
CA ASN A 145 -10.49 -1.12 -27.24
C ASN A 145 -9.72 -2.34 -27.78
N GLY A 146 -9.62 -3.44 -27.03
CA GLY A 146 -9.04 -4.71 -27.47
C GLY A 146 -7.61 -5.02 -26.98
N ASP A 147 -6.93 -4.10 -26.29
CA ASP A 147 -5.62 -4.36 -25.67
C ASP A 147 -5.80 -5.09 -24.33
N ASN A 148 -5.99 -6.41 -24.39
CA ASN A 148 -6.13 -7.26 -23.21
C ASN A 148 -4.87 -7.31 -22.32
N SER A 149 -3.73 -6.82 -22.81
CA SER A 149 -2.48 -6.73 -22.06
C SER A 149 -2.28 -5.39 -21.36
N ALA A 150 -3.27 -4.49 -21.37
CA ALA A 150 -3.01 -3.10 -21.01
C ALA A 150 -2.50 -2.86 -19.57
N PHE A 151 -2.76 -3.80 -18.68
CA PHE A 151 -2.33 -3.78 -17.28
C PHE A 151 -1.00 -4.51 -17.02
N ILE A 152 -0.43 -5.17 -18.03
CA ILE A 152 0.81 -5.95 -17.90
C ILE A 152 1.98 -5.04 -18.23
N ASP A 153 2.70 -4.61 -17.18
CA ASP A 153 3.93 -3.82 -17.29
C ASP A 153 4.84 -4.14 -16.08
N PRO A 154 5.73 -5.15 -16.22
CA PRO A 154 6.62 -5.57 -15.15
C PRO A 154 7.60 -4.48 -14.66
N ALA A 155 7.78 -3.40 -15.42
CA ALA A 155 8.68 -2.31 -15.08
C ALA A 155 7.98 -1.12 -14.41
N GLU A 156 6.64 -1.12 -14.33
CA GLU A 156 5.85 -0.01 -13.78
C GLU A 156 6.13 0.21 -12.30
N LEU A 157 6.17 -0.86 -11.50
CA LEU A 157 6.47 -0.76 -10.07
C LEU A 157 7.80 -0.06 -9.83
N GLY A 158 8.86 -0.45 -10.55
CA GLY A 158 10.18 0.15 -10.41
C GLY A 158 10.15 1.66 -10.64
N ARG A 159 9.58 2.10 -11.77
CA ARG A 159 9.43 3.53 -12.10
C ARG A 159 8.62 4.29 -11.06
N PHE A 160 7.54 3.70 -10.57
CA PHE A 160 6.68 4.31 -9.56
C PHE A 160 7.42 4.48 -8.22
N ILE A 161 8.18 3.47 -7.79
CA ILE A 161 8.90 3.51 -6.52
C ILE A 161 10.10 4.45 -6.59
N ASP A 162 10.81 4.54 -7.71
CA ASP A 162 11.88 5.52 -7.89
C ASP A 162 11.37 6.96 -7.79
N ALA A 163 10.25 7.26 -8.48
CA ALA A 163 9.61 8.57 -8.39
C ALA A 163 9.11 8.88 -6.96
N SER A 164 8.52 7.89 -6.30
CA SER A 164 8.00 8.04 -4.93
C SER A 164 9.12 8.25 -3.90
N GLU A 165 10.23 7.52 -4.03
CA GLU A 165 11.39 7.69 -3.15
C GLU A 165 12.04 9.06 -3.34
N ALA A 166 12.14 9.56 -4.57
CA ALA A 166 12.61 10.92 -4.84
C ALA A 166 11.71 11.97 -4.19
N ALA A 167 10.37 11.81 -4.29
CA ALA A 167 9.41 12.70 -3.65
C ALA A 167 9.51 12.65 -2.11
N PHE A 168 9.67 11.45 -1.54
CA PHE A 168 9.91 11.27 -0.11
C PHE A 168 11.18 11.99 0.36
N ASN A 169 12.29 11.89 -0.40
CA ASN A 169 13.55 12.57 -0.06
C ASN A 169 13.39 14.08 -0.01
N LYS A 170 12.70 14.64 -1.01
CA LYS A 170 12.41 16.07 -1.08
C LYS A 170 11.59 16.53 0.12
N GLU A 171 10.57 15.76 0.50
CA GLU A 171 9.71 16.09 1.62
C GLU A 171 10.41 15.95 2.98
N LEU A 172 11.22 14.90 3.16
CA LEU A 172 12.05 14.73 4.36
C LEU A 172 13.01 15.92 4.54
N ALA A 173 13.69 16.33 3.46
CA ALA A 173 14.58 17.49 3.49
C ALA A 173 13.84 18.78 3.83
N ARG A 174 12.63 18.98 3.28
CA ARG A 174 11.78 20.13 3.61
C ARG A 174 11.44 20.19 5.10
N GLN A 175 10.98 19.08 5.68
CA GLN A 175 10.62 19.03 7.10
C GLN A 175 11.83 19.18 8.01
N GLN A 176 12.98 18.60 7.65
CA GLN A 176 14.24 18.81 8.39
C GLN A 176 14.70 20.27 8.35
N GLY A 177 14.50 20.96 7.23
CA GLY A 177 14.80 22.39 7.10
C GLY A 177 13.88 23.28 7.94
N ALA A 178 12.60 22.93 8.04
CA ALA A 178 11.61 23.68 8.84
C ALA A 178 11.74 23.45 10.36
N ALA A 179 12.42 22.38 10.77
CA ALA A 179 12.65 22.05 12.19
C ALA A 179 13.95 22.65 12.76
N LYS A 180 14.73 23.36 11.94
CA LYS A 180 15.90 24.15 12.35
C LYS A 180 15.48 25.55 12.75
#